data_AF-A0A7T0KJ00-F1
#
_entry.id   AF-A0A7T0KJ00-F1
#
_cell.length_a   1.000
_cell.length_b   1.000
_cell.length_c   1.000
_cell.angle_alpha   90.00
_cell.angle_beta   90.00
_cell.angle_gamma   90.00
#
_symmetry.space_group_name_H-M   'P 1'
#
loop_
_entity.id
_entity.type
_entity.pdbx_description
1 polymer ?
#
loop_
_entity_poly.entity_id
_entity_poly.type
_entity_poly.pdbx_seq_one_letter_code
_entity_poly.pdbx_strand_id
1 'polypeptide(L)'
;MSGNDDDEDDVRTLDYAITLETATRLESCGLKLRFPEALKALDIHDPESVLWAKNADMKPAFSHFVALDYECIYTEQDYPDFIYEIAEAVEVADQLSDVSSRFDATGVNITVRYTFRGMPRELTFAQGTDWIPADVALAIIKDLATLPDRVCLAEVDGQGPTIAWVYPDRVDEFLQLEPDFAPWPPEHKC
;
A
#
# COMPACT_ATOMS: atom_id res chain seq x y z
N MET A 1 -8.00 10.55 -49.05
CA MET A 1 -8.75 9.47 -48.39
C MET A 1 -7.69 8.56 -47.80
N SER A 2 -7.26 8.86 -46.58
CA SER A 2 -7.85 8.36 -45.33
C SER A 2 -7.53 6.88 -45.14
N GLY A 3 -6.73 6.66 -44.11
CA GLY A 3 -6.26 5.39 -43.58
C GLY A 3 -5.32 5.76 -42.43
N ASN A 4 -5.86 6.49 -41.44
CA ASN A 4 -5.28 6.47 -40.11
C ASN A 4 -5.65 5.09 -39.57
N ASP A 5 -4.67 4.19 -39.54
CA ASP A 5 -4.72 3.03 -38.67
C ASP A 5 -4.45 3.58 -37.27
N ASP A 6 -5.52 4.10 -36.65
CA ASP A 6 -5.56 4.24 -35.20
C ASP A 6 -5.74 2.80 -34.67
N ASP A 7 -4.61 2.11 -34.49
CA ASP A 7 -4.50 0.97 -33.59
C ASP A 7 -4.74 1.52 -32.16
N GLU A 8 -6.00 1.80 -31.83
CA GLU A 8 -6.45 1.81 -30.45
C GLU A 8 -6.22 0.38 -29.95
N ASP A 9 -5.13 0.17 -29.21
CA ASP A 9 -4.95 -1.01 -28.38
C ASP A 9 -6.29 -1.25 -27.63
N ASP A 10 -7.03 -2.28 -28.05
CA ASP A 10 -8.23 -2.77 -27.39
C ASP A 10 -7.78 -3.36 -26.04
N VAL A 11 -7.43 -2.48 -25.09
CA VAL A 11 -7.01 -2.87 -23.74
C VAL A 11 -8.24 -3.40 -23.03
N ARG A 12 -8.45 -4.71 -23.16
CA ARG A 12 -9.60 -5.38 -22.57
C ARG A 12 -9.46 -5.41 -21.06
N THR A 13 -10.50 -4.98 -20.36
CA THR A 13 -10.67 -5.26 -18.93
C THR A 13 -10.83 -6.77 -18.73
N LEU A 14 -10.31 -7.28 -17.62
CA LEU A 14 -10.46 -8.66 -17.18
C LEU A 14 -11.94 -9.04 -17.05
N ASP A 15 -12.27 -10.28 -17.38
CA ASP A 15 -13.62 -10.80 -17.17
C ASP A 15 -13.99 -10.73 -15.68
N TYR A 16 -15.15 -10.15 -15.38
CA TYR A 16 -15.56 -9.89 -14.00
C TYR A 16 -15.72 -11.16 -13.16
N ALA A 17 -16.02 -12.32 -13.77
CA ALA A 17 -16.06 -13.58 -13.03
C ALA A 17 -14.66 -13.99 -12.57
N ILE A 18 -13.63 -13.77 -13.40
CA ILE A 18 -12.23 -14.00 -13.02
C ILE A 18 -11.82 -12.99 -11.94
N THR A 19 -12.21 -11.72 -12.05
CA THR A 19 -11.96 -10.72 -11.01
C THR A 19 -12.52 -11.16 -9.65
N LEU A 20 -13.76 -11.65 -9.61
CA LEU A 20 -14.40 -12.15 -8.39
C LEU A 20 -13.73 -13.42 -7.84
N GLU A 21 -13.31 -14.34 -8.73
CA GLU A 21 -12.56 -15.54 -8.34
C GLU A 21 -11.22 -15.17 -7.69
N THR A 22 -10.44 -14.29 -8.31
CA THR A 22 -9.18 -13.80 -7.77
C THR A 22 -9.38 -13.07 -6.45
N ALA A 23 -10.38 -12.19 -6.35
CA ALA A 23 -10.70 -11.50 -5.10
C ALA A 23 -11.03 -12.48 -3.97
N THR A 24 -11.79 -13.54 -4.27
CA THR A 24 -12.10 -14.60 -3.29
C THR A 24 -10.85 -15.32 -2.83
N ARG A 25 -9.90 -15.58 -3.73
CA ARG A 25 -8.61 -16.20 -3.39
C ARG A 25 -7.75 -15.28 -2.53
N LEU A 26 -7.65 -13.99 -2.87
CA LEU A 26 -6.98 -12.98 -2.04
C LEU A 26 -7.59 -12.90 -0.63
N GLU A 27 -8.92 -12.93 -0.51
CA GLU A 27 -9.59 -12.98 0.80
C GLU A 27 -9.22 -14.25 1.58
N SER A 28 -9.10 -15.40 0.91
CA SER A 28 -8.67 -16.66 1.54
C SER A 28 -7.21 -16.63 2.01
N CYS A 29 -6.36 -15.86 1.34
CA CYS A 29 -4.98 -15.56 1.78
C CYS A 29 -4.94 -14.60 2.97
N GLY A 30 -6.08 -14.00 3.31
CA GLY A 30 -6.31 -13.19 4.48
C GLY A 30 -6.60 -11.73 4.17
N LEU A 31 -6.54 -11.27 2.92
CA LEU A 31 -6.95 -9.88 2.64
C LEU A 31 -8.43 -9.68 2.98
N LYS A 32 -8.85 -8.44 3.20
CA LYS A 32 -10.24 -8.13 3.53
C LYS A 32 -10.83 -7.20 2.51
N LEU A 33 -11.81 -7.65 1.73
CA LEU A 33 -12.48 -6.79 0.76
C LEU A 33 -13.28 -5.70 1.50
N ARG A 34 -12.98 -4.43 1.20
CA ARG A 34 -13.64 -3.24 1.77
C ARG A 34 -14.56 -2.55 0.78
N PHE A 35 -14.12 -2.45 -0.48
CA PHE A 35 -14.81 -1.70 -1.54
C PHE A 35 -15.05 -2.62 -2.75
N PRO A 36 -16.08 -3.48 -2.71
CA PRO A 36 -16.38 -4.41 -3.81
C PRO A 36 -16.63 -3.73 -5.16
N GLU A 37 -17.02 -2.45 -5.16
CA GLU A 37 -17.18 -1.65 -6.37
C GLU A 37 -15.87 -1.39 -7.11
N ALA A 38 -14.73 -1.40 -6.41
CA ALA A 38 -13.40 -1.27 -7.02
C ALA A 38 -13.09 -2.43 -7.97
N LEU A 39 -13.67 -3.61 -7.74
CA LEU A 39 -13.49 -4.78 -8.61
C LEU A 39 -14.16 -4.63 -9.99
N LYS A 40 -14.83 -3.50 -10.26
CA LYS A 40 -15.41 -3.16 -11.56
C LYS A 40 -14.60 -2.10 -12.30
N ALA A 41 -13.44 -1.73 -11.77
CA ALA A 41 -12.60 -0.73 -12.39
C ALA A 41 -12.10 -1.20 -13.76
N LEU A 42 -12.04 -0.27 -14.72
CA LEU A 42 -11.75 -0.59 -16.13
C LEU A 42 -10.27 -0.90 -16.37
N ASP A 43 -9.41 -0.53 -15.42
CA ASP A 43 -7.96 -0.71 -15.39
C ASP A 43 -7.51 -2.07 -14.81
N ILE A 44 -8.45 -2.95 -14.44
CA ILE A 44 -8.12 -4.33 -14.08
C ILE A 44 -7.98 -5.13 -15.39
N HIS A 45 -6.74 -5.42 -15.80
CA HIS A 45 -6.47 -6.07 -17.09
C HIS A 45 -6.12 -7.56 -16.97
N ASP A 46 -5.64 -7.97 -15.80
CA ASP A 46 -5.19 -9.33 -15.51
C ASP A 46 -5.44 -9.67 -14.02
N PRO A 47 -5.26 -10.95 -13.61
CA PRO A 47 -5.47 -11.35 -12.23
C PRO A 47 -4.59 -10.61 -11.21
N GLU A 48 -3.35 -10.25 -11.56
CA GLU A 48 -2.43 -9.51 -10.68
C GLU A 48 -2.98 -8.12 -10.38
N SER A 49 -3.56 -7.45 -11.39
CA SER A 49 -4.21 -6.13 -11.24
C SER A 49 -5.35 -6.10 -10.21
N VAL A 50 -5.91 -7.25 -9.83
CA VAL A 50 -7.05 -7.31 -8.89
C VAL A 50 -6.64 -6.81 -7.50
N LEU A 51 -5.43 -7.14 -7.01
CA LEU A 51 -4.94 -6.67 -5.72
C LEU A 51 -4.85 -5.14 -5.66
N TRP A 52 -4.52 -4.52 -6.79
CA TRP A 52 -4.27 -3.09 -6.95
C TRP A 52 -5.53 -2.27 -7.22
N ALA A 53 -6.68 -2.93 -7.37
CA ALA A 53 -7.94 -2.27 -7.68
C ALA A 53 -8.27 -1.17 -6.65
N LYS A 54 -8.68 0.00 -7.14
CA LYS A 54 -9.09 1.15 -6.32
C LYS A 54 -10.51 1.56 -6.66
N ASN A 55 -11.24 2.07 -5.67
CA ASN A 55 -12.55 2.67 -5.92
C ASN A 55 -12.41 4.09 -6.52
N ALA A 56 -13.53 4.76 -6.78
CA ALA A 56 -13.54 6.10 -7.37
C ALA A 56 -12.85 7.18 -6.50
N ASP A 57 -12.73 6.94 -5.19
CA ASP A 57 -12.03 7.81 -4.24
C ASP A 57 -10.55 7.43 -4.09
N MET A 58 -10.02 6.60 -5.01
CA MET A 58 -8.66 6.08 -5.01
C MET A 58 -8.32 5.22 -3.78
N LYS A 59 -9.32 4.71 -3.06
CA LYS A 59 -9.11 3.82 -1.91
C LYS A 59 -8.92 2.37 -2.38
N PRO A 60 -7.90 1.64 -1.87
CA PRO A 60 -7.66 0.24 -2.22
C PRO A 60 -8.86 -0.66 -1.92
N ALA A 61 -9.17 -1.59 -2.82
CA ALA A 61 -10.27 -2.54 -2.68
C ALA A 61 -10.14 -3.38 -1.40
N PHE A 62 -8.91 -3.71 -1.00
CA PHE A 62 -8.59 -4.59 0.10
C PHE A 62 -7.94 -3.85 1.28
N SER A 63 -8.30 -4.26 2.50
CA SER A 63 -7.50 -4.08 3.70
C SER A 63 -6.40 -5.14 3.77
N HIS A 64 -5.43 -4.92 4.65
CA HIS A 64 -4.22 -5.75 4.80
C HIS A 64 -3.33 -5.75 3.56
N PHE A 65 -3.41 -4.66 2.80
CA PHE A 65 -2.60 -4.34 1.66
C PHE A 65 -2.35 -2.83 1.65
N VAL A 66 -1.13 -2.44 1.28
CA VAL A 66 -0.68 -1.07 1.12
C VAL A 66 0.11 -1.02 -0.18
N ALA A 67 -0.26 -0.10 -1.06
CA ALA A 67 0.44 0.18 -2.31
C ALA A 67 0.75 1.67 -2.34
N LEU A 68 1.90 2.02 -1.81
CA LEU A 68 2.33 3.40 -1.67
C LEU A 68 3.40 3.71 -2.69
N ASP A 69 3.19 4.81 -3.40
CA ASP A 69 4.26 5.44 -4.16
C ASP A 69 5.04 6.36 -3.20
N TYR A 70 6.34 6.12 -3.04
CA TYR A 70 7.17 6.98 -2.21
C TYR A 70 7.40 8.36 -2.85
N GLU A 71 7.19 8.54 -4.16
CA GLU A 71 7.34 9.79 -4.91
C GLU A 71 6.14 10.76 -4.68
N CYS A 72 5.74 10.90 -3.42
CA CYS A 72 4.51 11.59 -3.05
C CYS A 72 4.66 12.60 -1.90
N ILE A 73 5.88 13.03 -1.53
CA ILE A 73 6.05 14.11 -0.54
C ILE A 73 6.20 15.45 -1.26
N TYR A 74 5.07 16.08 -1.54
CA TYR A 74 4.95 17.42 -2.09
C TYR A 74 4.67 18.47 -1.01
N THR A 75 4.13 18.05 0.13
CA THR A 75 3.61 18.88 1.21
C THR A 75 3.76 18.22 2.58
N GLU A 76 3.55 19.00 3.64
CA GLU A 76 3.50 18.49 5.02
C GLU A 76 2.30 17.55 5.26
N GLN A 77 1.29 17.53 4.38
CA GLN A 77 0.10 16.69 4.55
C GLN A 77 0.34 15.24 4.11
N ASP A 78 1.34 14.99 3.27
CA ASP A 78 1.56 13.66 2.70
C ASP A 78 2.06 12.65 3.74
N TYR A 79 2.76 13.12 4.79
CA TYR A 79 3.14 12.26 5.93
C TYR A 79 1.96 11.81 6.79
N PRO A 80 1.05 12.71 7.22
CA PRO A 80 -0.20 12.30 7.81
C PRO A 80 -1.00 11.32 6.93
N ASP A 81 -1.11 11.59 5.64
CA ASP A 81 -1.88 10.73 4.72
C ASP A 81 -1.24 9.34 4.62
N PHE A 82 0.09 9.26 4.51
CA PHE A 82 0.86 8.02 4.59
C PHE A 82 0.58 7.24 5.89
N ILE A 83 0.62 7.89 7.06
CA ILE A 83 0.36 7.25 8.36
C ILE A 83 -1.09 6.73 8.41
N TYR A 84 -2.06 7.51 7.96
CA TYR A 84 -3.46 7.09 7.92
C TYR A 84 -3.68 5.92 6.97
N GLU A 85 -3.02 5.90 5.81
CA GLU A 85 -3.12 4.79 4.87
C GLU A 85 -2.65 3.47 5.48
N ILE A 86 -1.48 3.46 6.14
CA ILE A 86 -1.00 2.28 6.88
C ILE A 86 -2.00 1.88 7.98
N ALA A 87 -2.45 2.86 8.78
CA ALA A 87 -3.35 2.59 9.91
C ALA A 87 -4.73 2.07 9.44
N GLU A 88 -5.24 2.57 8.31
CA GLU A 88 -6.48 2.08 7.68
C GLU A 88 -6.29 0.66 7.14
N ALA A 89 -5.16 0.37 6.49
CA ALA A 89 -4.88 -0.95 5.93
C ALA A 89 -4.83 -2.04 7.01
N VAL A 90 -4.25 -1.73 8.16
CA VAL A 90 -4.15 -2.66 9.31
C VAL A 90 -5.26 -2.50 10.35
N GLU A 91 -6.29 -1.71 10.04
CA GLU A 91 -7.50 -1.53 10.86
C GLU A 91 -7.23 -1.00 12.28
N VAL A 92 -6.28 -0.08 12.41
CA VAL A 92 -5.92 0.58 13.69
C VAL A 92 -6.04 2.10 13.64
N ALA A 93 -6.66 2.66 12.61
CA ALA A 93 -6.84 4.10 12.46
C ALA A 93 -7.58 4.76 13.65
N ASP A 94 -8.45 4.01 14.34
CA ASP A 94 -9.17 4.47 15.54
C ASP A 94 -8.27 4.63 16.78
N GLN A 95 -7.08 4.03 16.77
CA GLN A 95 -6.06 4.11 17.81
C GLN A 95 -5.04 5.22 17.56
N LEU A 96 -5.22 5.97 16.47
CA LEU A 96 -4.33 7.02 16.00
C LEU A 96 -4.92 8.40 16.33
N SER A 97 -4.09 9.31 16.87
CA SER A 97 -4.46 10.71 17.07
C SER A 97 -3.27 11.64 16.85
N ASP A 98 -3.51 12.95 16.80
CA ASP A 98 -2.48 14.00 16.75
C ASP A 98 -1.48 13.86 15.59
N VAL A 99 -1.94 13.28 14.47
CA VAL A 99 -1.12 13.07 13.28
C VAL A 99 -0.83 14.41 12.61
N SER A 100 0.44 14.74 12.47
CA SER A 100 0.89 15.97 11.82
C SER A 100 2.31 15.81 11.29
N SER A 101 2.68 16.62 10.29
CA SER A 101 4.07 16.86 9.99
C SER A 101 4.34 18.33 9.77
N ARG A 102 5.60 18.73 9.89
CA ARG A 102 6.01 20.12 9.69
C ARG A 102 7.49 20.23 9.33
N PHE A 103 7.81 21.06 8.35
CA PHE A 103 9.18 21.47 8.08
C PHE A 103 9.69 22.46 9.14
N ASP A 104 10.98 22.35 9.44
CA ASP A 104 11.66 23.37 10.22
C ASP A 104 11.77 24.70 9.46
N ALA A 105 12.25 25.74 10.12
CA ALA A 105 12.39 27.06 9.52
C ALA A 105 13.38 27.11 8.33
N THR A 106 14.22 26.08 8.17
CA THR A 106 15.18 25.97 7.07
C THR A 106 14.60 25.22 5.86
N GLY A 107 13.48 24.53 6.04
CA GLY A 107 12.89 23.65 5.02
C GLY A 107 13.68 22.37 4.78
N VAL A 108 14.69 22.07 5.60
CA VAL A 108 15.59 20.92 5.42
C VAL A 108 15.10 19.71 6.21
N ASN A 109 14.74 19.93 7.48
CA ASN A 109 14.24 18.85 8.30
C ASN A 109 12.72 18.90 8.37
N ILE A 110 12.13 17.72 8.40
CA ILE A 110 10.71 17.54 8.69
C ILE A 110 10.58 16.80 10.02
N THR A 111 9.58 17.21 10.81
CA THR A 111 9.17 16.50 12.02
C THR A 111 7.78 15.93 11.81
N VAL A 112 7.66 14.61 11.89
CA VAL A 112 6.40 13.86 11.85
C VAL A 112 6.02 13.48 13.28
N ARG A 113 4.76 13.71 13.65
CA ARG A 113 4.20 13.39 14.97
C ARG A 113 2.91 12.63 14.81
N TYR A 114 2.69 11.67 15.70
CA TYR A 114 1.42 10.96 15.85
C TYR A 114 1.38 10.29 17.22
N THR A 115 0.18 10.03 17.72
CA THR A 115 -0.04 9.25 18.94
C THR A 115 -0.68 7.93 18.52
N PHE A 116 -0.04 6.82 18.88
CA PHE A 116 -0.58 5.47 18.61
C PHE A 116 -0.78 4.72 19.92
N ARG A 117 -2.00 4.22 20.15
CA ARG A 117 -2.38 3.53 21.41
C ARG A 117 -2.05 4.36 22.66
N GLY A 118 -2.28 5.67 22.58
CA GLY A 118 -2.02 6.63 23.66
C GLY A 118 -0.54 6.94 23.91
N MET A 119 0.38 6.43 23.08
CA MET A 119 1.80 6.71 23.19
C MET A 119 2.24 7.66 22.07
N PRO A 120 2.82 8.83 22.40
CA PRO A 120 3.31 9.76 21.40
C PRO A 120 4.52 9.20 20.65
N ARG A 121 4.64 9.60 19.38
CA ARG A 121 5.74 9.34 18.46
C ARG A 121 6.19 10.65 17.84
N GLU A 122 7.49 10.80 17.70
CA GLU A 122 8.09 11.93 17.01
C GLU A 122 9.30 11.43 16.22
N LEU A 123 9.30 11.69 14.92
CA LEU A 123 10.40 11.38 14.02
C LEU A 123 10.86 12.70 13.40
N THR A 124 12.13 13.04 13.53
CA THR A 124 12.73 14.21 12.88
C THR A 124 13.90 13.77 12.02
N PHE A 125 13.88 14.15 10.75
CA PHE A 125 14.85 13.71 9.75
C PHE A 125 15.00 14.74 8.65
N ALA A 126 16.11 14.66 7.91
CA ALA A 126 16.35 15.52 6.75
C ALA A 126 15.57 15.01 5.54
N GLN A 127 14.81 15.89 4.90
CA GLN A 127 14.12 15.61 3.64
C GLN A 127 15.05 15.97 2.47
N GLY A 128 15.54 14.95 1.76
CA GLY A 128 16.52 15.14 0.68
C GLY A 128 15.93 15.22 -0.73
N THR A 129 14.79 14.57 -0.95
CA THR A 129 14.09 14.46 -2.24
C THR A 129 12.58 14.58 -2.00
N ASP A 130 11.76 14.34 -3.01
CA ASP A 130 10.31 14.12 -2.92
C ASP A 130 9.91 12.73 -2.39
N TRP A 131 10.89 11.95 -1.90
CA TRP A 131 10.70 10.58 -1.42
C TRP A 131 10.65 10.51 0.10
N ILE A 132 9.77 9.68 0.66
CA ILE A 132 9.86 9.31 2.08
C ILE A 132 11.18 8.54 2.29
N PRO A 133 12.03 8.93 3.26
CA PRO A 133 13.21 8.13 3.59
C PRO A 133 12.81 6.71 4.01
N ALA A 134 13.47 5.70 3.42
CA ALA A 134 13.09 4.30 3.59
C ALA A 134 13.13 3.83 5.07
N ASP A 135 14.07 4.36 5.85
CA ASP A 135 14.18 4.09 7.29
C ASP A 135 13.01 4.69 8.10
N VAL A 136 12.55 5.87 7.72
CA VAL A 136 11.37 6.53 8.30
C VAL A 136 10.10 5.74 7.97
N ALA A 137 9.91 5.38 6.71
CA ALA A 137 8.77 4.56 6.29
C ALA A 137 8.75 3.22 7.03
N LEU A 138 9.90 2.54 7.09
CA LEU A 138 10.04 1.27 7.80
C LEU A 138 9.73 1.41 9.30
N ALA A 139 10.14 2.51 9.94
CA ALA A 139 9.86 2.76 11.34
C ALA A 139 8.35 2.93 11.60
N ILE A 140 7.66 3.71 10.75
CA ILE A 140 6.22 3.93 10.85
C ILE A 140 5.45 2.63 10.60
N ILE A 141 5.80 1.90 9.53
CA ILE A 141 5.18 0.61 9.20
C ILE A 141 5.35 -0.38 10.35
N LYS A 142 6.56 -0.52 10.91
CA LYS A 142 6.79 -1.42 12.06
C LYS A 142 5.99 -1.05 13.30
N ASP A 143 5.78 0.23 13.56
CA ASP A 143 5.03 0.71 14.72
C ASP A 143 3.53 0.45 14.58
N LEU A 144 2.95 0.76 13.40
CA LEU A 144 1.51 0.65 13.15
C LEU A 144 1.07 -0.77 12.75
N ALA A 145 1.86 -1.46 11.94
CA ALA A 145 1.42 -2.61 11.17
C ALA A 145 1.75 -3.97 11.79
N THR A 146 1.52 -4.10 13.10
CA THR A 146 1.62 -5.39 13.78
C THR A 146 0.28 -6.13 13.74
N LEU A 147 0.15 -7.09 12.83
CA LEU A 147 -0.98 -8.03 12.79
C LEU A 147 -0.52 -9.41 13.29
N PRO A 148 -0.93 -9.84 14.50
CA PRO A 148 -0.30 -10.97 15.21
C PRO A 148 -0.43 -12.34 14.53
N ASP A 149 -1.45 -12.52 13.69
CA ASP A 149 -1.74 -13.80 13.02
C ASP A 149 -1.35 -13.81 11.54
N ARG A 150 -0.53 -12.85 11.11
CA ARG A 150 -0.17 -12.65 9.70
C ARG A 150 1.32 -12.45 9.52
N VAL A 151 1.81 -12.86 8.36
CA VAL A 151 3.15 -12.51 7.89
C VAL A 151 3.07 -11.30 6.97
N CYS A 152 4.07 -10.44 7.09
CA CYS A 152 4.25 -9.28 6.24
C CYS A 152 5.07 -9.68 5.01
N LEU A 153 4.55 -9.45 3.82
CA LEU A 153 5.22 -9.63 2.54
C LEU A 153 5.36 -8.25 1.87
N ALA A 154 6.42 -8.02 1.12
CA ALA A 154 6.59 -6.83 0.32
C ALA A 154 7.09 -7.14 -1.09
N GLU A 155 6.72 -6.29 -2.04
CA GLU A 155 7.20 -6.33 -3.41
C GLU A 155 8.73 -6.12 -3.47
N VAL A 156 9.43 -6.94 -4.26
CA VAL A 156 10.91 -6.98 -4.30
C VAL A 156 11.51 -5.80 -5.07
N ASP A 157 10.84 -5.34 -6.14
CA ASP A 157 11.35 -4.33 -7.08
C ASP A 157 10.45 -3.08 -7.17
N GLY A 158 9.61 -2.84 -6.17
CA GLY A 158 8.70 -1.70 -6.12
C GLY A 158 9.41 -0.35 -5.92
N GLN A 159 8.83 0.72 -6.45
CA GLN A 159 9.23 2.11 -6.18
C GLN A 159 8.77 2.58 -4.79
N GLY A 160 8.12 1.73 -4.01
CA GLY A 160 7.65 2.04 -2.68
C GLY A 160 7.43 0.80 -1.81
N PRO A 161 6.96 0.95 -0.57
CA PRO A 161 6.58 -0.17 0.27
C PRO A 161 5.23 -0.67 -0.22
N THR A 162 5.24 -1.54 -1.21
CA THR A 162 4.06 -2.34 -1.51
C THR A 162 4.05 -3.52 -0.55
N ILE A 163 3.10 -3.57 0.38
CA ILE A 163 3.09 -4.53 1.49
C ILE A 163 1.73 -5.21 1.60
N ALA A 164 1.75 -6.53 1.79
CA ALA A 164 0.58 -7.34 2.09
C ALA A 164 0.76 -8.11 3.42
N TRP A 165 -0.30 -8.23 4.21
CA TRP A 165 -0.31 -9.07 5.41
C TRP A 165 -1.21 -10.30 5.19
N VAL A 166 -0.58 -11.45 5.01
CA VAL A 166 -1.26 -12.71 4.65
C VAL A 166 -1.18 -13.73 5.79
N TYR A 167 -2.07 -14.72 5.78
CA TYR A 167 -1.97 -15.82 6.74
C TYR A 167 -0.72 -16.67 6.46
N PRO A 168 0.01 -17.10 7.51
CA PRO A 168 1.25 -17.86 7.34
C PRO A 168 1.10 -19.15 6.52
N ASP A 169 -0.05 -19.82 6.61
CA ASP A 169 -0.36 -21.06 5.89
C ASP A 169 -0.84 -20.83 4.45
N ARG A 170 -0.97 -19.56 4.03
CA ARG A 170 -1.45 -19.15 2.70
C ARG A 170 -0.43 -18.40 1.86
N VAL A 171 0.81 -18.25 2.35
CA VAL A 171 1.89 -17.55 1.62
C VAL A 171 2.09 -18.12 0.22
N ASP A 172 2.21 -19.45 0.08
CA ASP A 172 2.42 -20.08 -1.23
C ASP A 172 1.26 -19.83 -2.21
N GLU A 173 0.03 -19.76 -1.70
CA GLU A 173 -1.16 -19.46 -2.50
C GLU A 173 -1.19 -17.98 -2.93
N PHE A 174 -0.80 -17.08 -2.03
CA PHE A 174 -0.65 -15.66 -2.35
C PHE A 174 0.46 -15.43 -3.40
N LEU A 175 1.62 -16.07 -3.27
CA LEU A 175 2.72 -15.92 -4.22
C LEU A 175 2.44 -16.52 -5.60
N GLN A 176 1.41 -17.36 -5.74
CA GLN A 176 0.92 -17.78 -7.06
C GLN A 176 0.08 -16.71 -7.75
N LEU A 177 -0.51 -15.79 -6.97
CA LEU A 177 -1.27 -14.65 -7.47
C LEU A 177 -0.35 -13.43 -7.67
N GLU A 178 0.59 -13.23 -6.74
CA GLU A 178 1.43 -12.04 -6.64
C GLU A 178 2.91 -12.46 -6.49
N PRO A 179 3.55 -12.91 -7.59
CA PRO A 179 4.87 -13.56 -7.54
C PRO A 179 6.02 -12.62 -7.15
N ASP A 180 5.81 -11.31 -7.26
CA ASP A 180 6.84 -10.29 -6.99
C ASP A 180 6.97 -9.95 -5.50
N PHE A 181 6.18 -10.58 -4.63
CA PHE A 181 6.26 -10.39 -3.18
C PHE A 181 7.23 -11.36 -2.51
N ALA A 182 7.87 -10.91 -1.43
CA ALA A 182 8.74 -11.72 -0.59
C ALA A 182 8.56 -11.36 0.90
N PRO A 183 8.96 -12.23 1.85
CA PRO A 183 8.92 -11.92 3.28
C PRO A 183 9.60 -10.59 3.63
N TRP A 184 8.89 -9.75 4.38
CA TRP A 184 9.37 -8.44 4.85
C TRP A 184 9.71 -8.45 6.36
N PRO A 185 10.77 -7.76 6.79
CA PRO A 185 11.77 -7.08 5.96
C PRO A 185 12.64 -8.09 5.21
N PRO A 186 13.17 -7.74 4.02
CA PRO A 186 14.15 -8.60 3.35
C PRO A 186 15.29 -8.86 4.34
N GLU A 187 15.66 -10.12 4.53
CA GLU A 187 16.82 -10.46 5.33
C GLU A 187 17.99 -9.64 4.79
N HIS A 188 18.55 -8.74 5.60
CA HIS A 188 19.83 -8.12 5.27
C HIS A 188 20.81 -9.28 5.08
N LYS A 189 21.19 -9.55 3.82
CA LYS A 189 22.42 -10.28 3.56
C LYS A 189 23.54 -9.45 4.20
N CYS A 190 23.99 -9.88 5.36
CA CYS A 190 25.20 -9.36 5.99
C CYS A 190 26.41 -9.53 5.06
#